data_AF-T0GDY2-F1
#
_entry.id   AF-T0GDY2-F1
#
_cell.length_a   1.000
_cell.length_b   1.000
_cell.length_c   1.000
_cell.angle_alpha   90.00
_cell.angle_beta   90.00
_cell.angle_gamma   90.00
#
_symmetry.space_group_name_H-M   'P 1'
#
loop_
_entity.id
_entity.type
_entity.pdbx_description
1 polymer ?
#
loop_
_entity_poly.entity_id
_entity_poly.type
_entity_poly.pdbx_seq_one_letter_code
_entity_poly.pdbx_strand_id
1 'polypeptide(L)'
;MGRYEHEFAGQARKPTNVSLDIALVAEAKRLGLNISRACEVGLIEQIAKERGRLWRVENASALASSNDYVEQNGLPLTRHRQF
;
A
#
# COMPACT_ATOMS: atom_id res chain seq x y z
N MET A 1 -7.02 4.56 -6.37
CA MET A 1 -6.74 5.19 -5.07
C MET A 1 -6.79 4.11 -4.00
N GLY A 2 -5.69 3.93 -3.27
CA GLY A 2 -5.57 2.90 -2.25
C GLY A 2 -6.09 3.43 -0.91
N ARG A 3 -6.64 2.55 -0.06
CA ARG A 3 -7.14 2.88 1.29
C ARG A 3 -6.14 3.65 2.18
N TYR A 4 -4.85 3.61 1.84
CA TYR A 4 -3.75 4.17 2.63
C TYR A 4 -3.41 5.63 2.32
N GLU A 5 -3.89 6.22 1.22
CA GLU A 5 -3.63 7.65 0.91
C GLU A 5 -4.31 8.58 1.91
N HIS A 6 -5.46 8.16 2.46
CA HIS A 6 -6.26 8.96 3.39
C HIS A 6 -5.80 8.91 4.85
N GLU A 7 -5.03 7.89 5.27
CA GLU A 7 -4.58 7.76 6.66
C GLU A 7 -3.54 8.81 7.08
N PHE A 8 -2.77 9.34 6.11
CA PHE A 8 -1.68 10.28 6.39
C PHE A 8 -2.06 11.74 6.11
N ALA A 9 -3.27 12.00 5.59
CA ALA A 9 -3.73 13.34 5.30
C ALA A 9 -4.18 14.07 6.58
N GLY A 10 -3.43 15.11 7.00
CA GLY A 10 -3.80 15.99 8.11
C GLY A 10 -2.97 15.87 9.38
N GLN A 11 -1.97 15.00 9.43
CA GLN A 11 -1.04 14.93 10.56
C GLN A 11 0.07 15.99 10.45
N ALA A 12 0.50 16.53 11.60
CA ALA A 12 1.59 17.49 11.68
C ALA A 12 2.90 16.87 11.15
N ARG A 13 3.57 17.59 10.24
CA ARG A 13 4.83 17.14 9.64
C ARG A 13 5.98 17.30 10.64
N LYS A 14 6.67 16.20 10.94
CA LYS A 14 7.90 16.21 11.72
C LYS A 14 9.11 16.24 10.78
N PRO A 15 10.03 17.22 10.90
CA PRO A 15 11.30 17.19 10.19
C PRO A 15 12.10 15.94 10.60
N THR A 16 12.54 15.17 9.60
CA THR A 16 13.31 13.94 9.81
C THR A 16 14.59 14.01 9.00
N ASN A 17 15.74 13.82 9.65
CA ASN A 17 17.03 13.72 8.97
C ASN A 17 17.18 12.32 8.40
N VAL A 18 17.47 12.22 7.11
CA VAL A 18 17.68 10.96 6.39
C VAL A 18 18.99 11.04 5.59
N SER A 19 19.66 9.90 5.45
CA SER A 19 20.85 9.77 4.60
C SER A 19 20.42 9.35 3.19
N LEU A 20 20.81 10.14 2.19
CA LEU A 20 20.57 9.88 0.79
C LEU A 20 21.89 10.02 0.02
N ASP A 21 21.97 9.37 -1.14
CA ASP A 21 23.10 9.52 -2.05
C ASP A 21 23.27 10.99 -2.48
N ILE A 22 24.50 11.49 -2.42
CA ILE A 22 24.81 12.90 -2.69
C ILE A 22 24.52 13.25 -4.15
N ALA A 23 24.83 12.35 -5.10
CA ALA A 23 24.57 12.58 -6.52
C ALA A 23 23.06 12.62 -6.79
N LEU A 24 22.29 11.74 -6.14
CA LEU A 24 20.82 11.76 -6.23
C LEU A 24 20.23 13.07 -5.71
N VAL A 25 20.70 13.56 -4.56
CA VAL A 25 20.24 14.84 -3.97
C VAL A 25 20.62 16.02 -4.86
N ALA A 26 21.84 16.03 -5.40
CA ALA A 26 22.31 17.08 -6.30
C ALA A 26 21.45 17.14 -7.57
N GLU A 27 21.16 15.97 -8.16
CA GLU A 27 20.32 15.88 -9.36
C GLU A 27 18.88 16.31 -9.09
N ALA A 28 18.29 15.87 -7.98
CA ALA A 28 16.94 16.29 -7.60
C ALA A 28 16.86 17.81 -7.40
N LYS A 29 17.87 18.43 -6.78
CA LYS A 29 17.96 19.89 -6.64
C LYS A 29 18.10 20.59 -7.99
N ARG A 30 18.94 20.07 -8.89
CA ARG A 30 19.14 20.59 -10.26
C ARG A 30 17.82 20.61 -11.04
N LEU A 31 17.00 19.58 -10.84
CA LEU A 31 15.68 19.45 -11.47
C LEU A 31 14.56 20.20 -10.73
N GLY A 32 14.86 20.90 -9.62
CA GLY A 32 13.86 21.64 -8.84
C GLY A 32 12.85 20.75 -8.11
N LEU A 33 13.19 19.49 -7.84
CA LEU A 33 12.30 18.54 -7.17
C LEU A 33 12.20 18.81 -5.67
N ASN A 34 11.00 18.67 -5.12
CA ASN A 34 10.79 18.69 -3.68
C ASN A 34 11.14 17.32 -3.08
N ILE A 35 12.37 17.19 -2.60
CA ILE A 35 12.92 15.95 -2.03
C ILE A 35 12.05 15.43 -0.88
N SER A 36 11.62 16.30 0.04
CA SER A 36 10.79 15.90 1.18
C SER A 36 9.45 15.30 0.71
N ARG A 37 8.81 15.91 -0.28
CA ARG A 37 7.56 15.39 -0.84
C ARG A 37 7.76 14.08 -1.60
N ALA A 38 8.86 13.96 -2.36
CA ALA A 38 9.18 12.72 -3.07
C ALA A 38 9.45 11.56 -2.09
N CYS A 39 10.19 11.81 -1.02
CA CYS A 39 10.42 10.84 0.06
C CYS A 39 9.10 10.42 0.73
N GLU A 40 8.21 11.37 1.01
CA GLU A 40 6.90 11.10 1.61
C GLU A 40 6.05 10.17 0.72
N VAL A 41 5.95 10.47 -0.57
CA VAL A 41 5.21 9.62 -1.54
C VAL A 41 5.83 8.22 -1.60
N GLY A 42 7.16 8.13 -1.73
CA GLY A 42 7.85 6.84 -1.75
C GLY A 42 7.63 6.02 -0.48
N LEU A 43 7.65 6.66 0.70
CA LEU A 43 7.36 6.02 1.98
C LEU A 43 5.92 5.49 2.05
N ILE A 44 4.93 6.29 1.63
CA ILE A 44 3.52 5.88 1.60
C ILE A 44 3.35 4.63 0.72
N GLU A 45 3.95 4.62 -0.47
CA GLU A 45 3.88 3.47 -1.37
C GLU A 45 4.54 2.21 -0.78
N GLN A 46 5.70 2.34 -0.14
CA GLN A 46 6.38 1.21 0.50
C GLN A 46 5.57 0.67 1.69
N ILE A 47 5.00 1.54 2.53
CA ILE A 47 4.13 1.15 3.64
C ILE A 47 2.89 0.40 3.11
N ALA A 48 2.26 0.90 2.05
CA ALA A 48 1.11 0.25 1.44
C ALA A 48 1.45 -1.16 0.93
N LYS A 49 2.61 -1.33 0.27
CA LYS A 49 3.10 -2.64 -0.19
C LYS A 49 3.32 -3.60 0.96
N GLU A 50 4.01 -3.17 2.02
CA GLU A 50 4.29 -4.04 3.17
C GLU A 50 3.03 -4.41 3.94
N ARG A 51 2.11 -3.46 4.15
CA ARG A 51 0.81 -3.78 4.75
C ARG A 51 0.02 -4.77 3.90
N GLY A 52 0.01 -4.61 2.58
CA GLY A 52 -0.61 -5.59 1.68
C GLY A 52 0.05 -6.97 1.74
N ARG A 53 1.36 -7.04 2.00
CA ARG A 53 2.06 -8.31 2.24
C ARG A 53 1.67 -8.93 3.57
N LEU A 54 1.67 -8.16 4.66
CA LEU A 54 1.28 -8.64 5.99
C LEU A 54 -0.17 -9.11 6.01
N TRP A 55 -1.09 -8.33 5.43
CA TRP A 55 -2.50 -8.69 5.36
C TRP A 55 -2.71 -10.04 4.65
N ARG A 56 -1.99 -10.29 3.55
CA ARG A 56 -2.06 -11.58 2.85
C ARG A 56 -1.60 -12.75 3.72
N VAL A 57 -0.55 -12.55 4.51
CA VAL A 57 -0.05 -13.58 5.44
C VAL A 57 -1.08 -13.84 6.54
N GLU A 58 -1.59 -12.78 7.16
CA GLU A 58 -2.55 -12.86 8.26
C GLU A 58 -3.89 -13.48 7.83
N ASN A 59 -4.33 -13.23 6.59
CA ASN A 59 -5.62 -13.69 6.07
C ASN A 59 -5.52 -14.96 5.22
N ALA A 60 -4.33 -15.55 5.11
CA ALA A 60 -4.11 -16.73 4.27
C ALA A 60 -5.02 -17.91 4.66
N SER A 61 -5.18 -18.17 5.97
CA SER A 61 -6.04 -19.24 6.47
C SER A 61 -7.53 -18.98 6.23
N ALA A 62 -7.98 -17.74 6.43
CA ALA A 62 -9.36 -17.34 6.17
C ALA A 62 -9.70 -17.43 4.68
N LEU A 63 -8.78 -17.01 3.81
CA LEU A 63 -8.93 -17.13 2.36
C LEU A 63 -8.94 -18.60 1.91
N ALA A 64 -8.05 -19.44 2.45
CA ALA A 64 -8.04 -20.88 2.17
C ALA A 64 -9.37 -21.52 2.58
N SER A 65 -9.83 -21.28 3.82
CA SER A 65 -11.12 -21.78 4.32
C SER A 65 -12.29 -21.34 3.46
N SER A 66 -12.29 -20.07 3.00
CA SER A 66 -13.31 -19.56 2.10
C SER A 66 -13.26 -20.22 0.72
N ASN A 67 -12.06 -20.48 0.19
CA ASN A 67 -11.89 -21.16 -1.10
C ASN A 67 -12.38 -22.61 -1.02
N ASP A 68 -11.99 -23.35 0.02
CA ASP A 68 -12.42 -24.73 0.27
C ASP A 68 -13.95 -24.81 0.36
N TYR A 69 -14.58 -23.84 1.04
CA TYR A 69 -16.05 -23.77 1.11
C TYR A 69 -16.68 -23.60 -0.28
N VAL A 70 -16.13 -22.73 -1.12
CA VAL A 70 -16.61 -22.51 -2.49
C VAL A 70 -16.40 -23.75 -3.37
N GLU A 71 -15.27 -24.44 -3.24
CA GLU A 71 -15.02 -25.68 -3.97
C GLU A 71 -16.02 -26.77 -3.61
N GLN A 72 -16.36 -26.88 -2.31
CA GLN A 72 -17.30 -27.89 -1.81
C GLN A 72 -18.76 -27.55 -2.07
N ASN A 73 -19.15 -26.27 -1.97
CA ASN A 73 -20.55 -25.84 -1.96
C ASN A 73 -20.96 -25.07 -3.23
N GLY A 74 -20.01 -24.83 -4.13
CA GLY A 74 -20.18 -23.94 -5.27
C GLY A 74 -20.16 -22.46 -4.87
N LEU A 75 -20.23 -21.58 -5.87
CA LEU A 75 -20.21 -20.14 -5.66
C LEU A 75 -21.49 -19.67 -4.91
N PRO A 76 -21.33 -19.01 -3.75
CA PRO A 76 -22.46 -18.44 -3.02
C PRO A 76 -23.26 -17.51 -3.92
N LEU A 77 -24.59 -17.55 -3.79
CA LEU A 77 -25.52 -16.65 -4.49
C LEU A 77 -25.55 -16.78 -6.02
N THR A 78 -24.93 -17.81 -6.61
CA THR A 78 -25.00 -18.09 -8.06
C THR A 78 -26.44 -18.10 -8.58
N ARG A 79 -27.38 -18.62 -7.78
CA ARG A 79 -28.83 -18.67 -8.08
C ARG A 79 -29.51 -17.30 -8.27
N HIS A 80 -28.85 -16.21 -7.92
CA HIS A 80 -29.38 -14.84 -8.04
C HIS A 80 -28.62 -14.00 -9.08
N ARG A 81 -27.67 -14.59 -9.81
CA ARG A 81 -26.93 -13.89 -10.87
C ARG A 81 -27.83 -13.71 -12.10
N GLN A 82 -28.38 -12.51 -12.28
CA GLN A 82 -29.02 -12.12 -13.54
C GLN A 82 -27.93 -11.69 -14.54
N PHE A 83 -27.98 -12.22 -15.76
CA PHE A 83 -27.07 -11.89 -16.87
C PHE A 83 -27.50 -10.59 -17.54
#